data_AF-A0A2S9YLY7-F1
#
_entry.id   AF-A0A2S9YLY7-F1
#
_cell.length_a   1.000
_cell.length_b   1.000
_cell.length_c   1.000
_cell.angle_alpha   90.00
_cell.angle_beta   90.00
_cell.angle_gamma   90.00
#
_symmetry.space_group_name_H-M   'P 1'
#
loop_
_entity.id
_entity.type
_entity.pdbx_description
1 polymer ?
#
loop_
_entity_poly.entity_id
_entity_poly.type
_entity_poly.pdbx_seq_one_letter_code
_entity_poly.pdbx_strand_id
1 'polypeptide(L)'
;MPRPLNIVLAAVAGLGAIAVGSYLAWPSDPVSRVTIDDPAQHWEREGFVEMVPPIQLPSSTAAATDVAVWLRIPERGVIHTRWSEARGGWVLEFPPGTVADRVEQRGADRARGVVDVRGTRLGDDHEEWMHTLRRAEPGPNAPLFGYEWPRSDPAAHQRATDELLGELAAIPPAAKMTPERRERYLASIRRKNDCASCHAHERPDNAVEGEHGLVNRGTDASGFFTPQTVLMDAVVLEGYGGVDPNLEDPAITLICPDGSQPTLKQGKRVRAVCPDRGVPVARLDYTRIDEQRLTKLCRARRYLLDHLDEQGRRVFASALDPCQKPDSS
;
A
#
# COMPACT_ATOMS: atom_id res chain seq x y z
N MET A 1 -34.11 54.16 -44.71
CA MET A 1 -33.94 52.93 -45.51
C MET A 1 -33.69 51.77 -44.55
N PRO A 2 -34.72 50.94 -44.28
CA PRO A 2 -34.64 49.85 -43.33
C PRO A 2 -33.96 48.62 -43.97
N ARG A 3 -33.05 47.98 -43.22
CA ARG A 3 -32.44 46.70 -43.58
C ARG A 3 -33.41 45.55 -43.23
N PRO A 4 -33.57 44.53 -44.10
CA PRO A 4 -34.47 43.41 -43.84
C PRO A 4 -33.91 42.47 -42.75
N LEU A 5 -34.81 42.05 -41.86
CA LEU A 5 -34.64 40.97 -40.89
C LEU A 5 -34.52 39.63 -41.66
N ASN A 6 -33.39 38.96 -41.56
CA ASN A 6 -33.27 37.56 -41.97
C ASN A 6 -33.71 36.67 -40.80
N ILE A 7 -34.95 36.20 -40.88
CA ILE A 7 -35.48 35.12 -40.05
C ILE A 7 -34.96 33.81 -40.66
N VAL A 8 -34.00 33.17 -39.99
CA VAL A 8 -33.63 31.78 -40.30
C VAL A 8 -34.50 30.87 -39.45
N LEU A 9 -35.56 30.34 -40.06
CA LEU A 9 -36.25 29.14 -39.61
C LEU A 9 -35.31 27.95 -39.92
N ALA A 10 -34.66 27.39 -38.90
CA ALA A 10 -34.04 26.07 -39.02
C ALA A 10 -35.03 25.02 -38.53
N ALA A 11 -35.42 24.15 -39.46
CA ALA A 11 -36.38 23.08 -39.27
C ALA A 11 -35.84 22.01 -38.30
N VAL A 12 -36.70 21.63 -37.36
CA VAL A 12 -36.57 20.46 -36.48
C VAL A 12 -37.18 19.27 -37.21
N ALA A 13 -36.33 18.33 -37.63
CA ALA A 13 -36.63 16.93 -37.98
C ALA A 13 -35.25 16.25 -38.09
N GLY A 14 -34.86 15.26 -37.30
CA GLY A 14 -35.53 14.04 -36.94
C GLY A 14 -34.54 12.91 -37.24
N LEU A 15 -34.21 12.11 -36.21
CA LEU A 15 -33.39 10.87 -36.14
C LEU A 15 -32.64 10.96 -34.79
N GLY A 16 -33.12 10.40 -33.68
CA GLY A 16 -33.76 9.09 -33.59
C GLY A 16 -32.73 7.96 -33.61
N ALA A 17 -31.63 8.09 -32.86
CA ALA A 17 -30.82 6.97 -32.40
C ALA A 17 -30.39 7.28 -30.96
N ILE A 18 -31.19 6.79 -30.02
CA ILE A 18 -30.80 6.66 -28.63
C ILE A 18 -29.61 5.68 -28.61
N ALA A 19 -28.40 6.18 -28.39
CA ALA A 19 -27.24 5.36 -28.06
C ALA A 19 -27.38 4.90 -26.61
N VAL A 20 -28.36 4.04 -26.36
CA VAL A 20 -28.43 3.18 -25.18
C VAL A 20 -27.77 1.88 -25.59
N GLY A 21 -26.61 1.59 -25.00
CA GLY A 21 -25.98 0.28 -25.10
C GLY A 21 -24.55 0.31 -25.58
N SER A 22 -23.63 0.61 -24.68
CA SER A 22 -22.28 0.01 -24.62
C SER A 22 -21.66 0.25 -23.24
N TYR A 23 -22.43 -0.02 -22.18
CA TYR A 23 -21.95 0.04 -20.77
C TYR A 23 -21.96 -1.33 -20.08
N LEU A 24 -22.13 -2.44 -20.81
CA LEU A 24 -22.30 -3.77 -20.21
C LEU A 24 -21.50 -4.86 -20.95
N ALA A 25 -20.21 -4.63 -21.13
CA ALA A 25 -19.29 -5.75 -21.32
C ALA A 25 -18.13 -5.53 -20.35
N TRP A 26 -18.35 -5.93 -19.09
CA TRP A 26 -17.23 -6.25 -18.22
C TRP A 26 -16.31 -7.24 -18.97
N PRO A 27 -14.98 -7.11 -18.82
CA PRO A 27 -14.07 -8.06 -19.43
C PRO A 27 -14.50 -9.47 -18.99
N SER A 28 -14.75 -10.33 -19.97
CA SER A 28 -15.11 -11.73 -19.70
C SER A 28 -13.99 -12.50 -19.01
N ASP A 29 -12.78 -11.93 -18.95
CA ASP A 29 -11.64 -12.52 -18.28
C ASP A 29 -11.40 -11.83 -16.92
N PRO A 30 -11.54 -12.56 -15.79
CA PRO A 30 -11.24 -12.02 -14.46
C PRO A 30 -9.74 -11.88 -14.19
N VAL A 31 -8.86 -12.10 -15.17
CA VAL A 31 -7.43 -11.82 -15.05
C VAL A 31 -7.04 -10.82 -16.13
N SER A 32 -6.35 -9.75 -15.74
CA SER A 32 -5.85 -8.75 -16.68
C SER A 32 -4.35 -8.51 -16.50
N ARG A 33 -3.64 -8.30 -17.61
CA ARG A 33 -2.23 -7.93 -17.59
C ARG A 33 -2.08 -6.43 -17.32
N VAL A 34 -1.18 -6.05 -16.42
CA VAL A 34 -0.88 -4.66 -16.06
C VAL A 34 0.59 -4.35 -16.34
N THR A 35 0.91 -3.14 -16.81
CA THR A 35 2.28 -2.68 -17.03
C THR A 35 2.52 -1.28 -16.48
N ILE A 36 3.76 -0.99 -16.09
CA ILE A 36 4.24 0.35 -15.74
C ILE A 36 5.53 0.60 -16.52
N ASP A 37 5.47 1.46 -17.53
CA ASP A 37 6.61 1.68 -18.44
C ASP A 37 7.74 2.49 -17.79
N ASP A 38 7.39 3.48 -16.95
CA ASP A 38 8.34 4.33 -16.22
C ASP A 38 8.03 4.29 -14.71
N PRO A 39 8.60 3.33 -13.97
CA PRO A 39 8.34 3.17 -12.54
C PRO A 39 8.94 4.29 -11.69
N ALA A 40 9.94 5.02 -12.18
CA ALA A 40 10.62 6.04 -11.36
C ALA A 40 9.70 7.21 -11.01
N GLN A 41 8.74 7.53 -11.88
CA GLN A 41 7.83 8.67 -11.71
C GLN A 41 6.35 8.26 -11.67
N HIS A 42 6.04 6.96 -11.83
CA HIS A 42 4.67 6.48 -11.97
C HIS A 42 3.74 6.97 -10.87
N TRP A 43 4.06 6.70 -9.60
CA TRP A 43 3.15 7.01 -8.49
C TRP A 43 2.86 8.50 -8.35
N GLU A 44 3.89 9.35 -8.43
CA GLU A 44 3.68 10.80 -8.35
C GLU A 44 2.88 11.33 -9.55
N ARG A 45 3.19 10.87 -10.76
CA ARG A 45 2.49 11.26 -12.00
C ARG A 45 1.02 10.85 -11.99
N GLU A 46 0.72 9.66 -11.49
CA GLU A 46 -0.66 9.14 -11.40
C GLU A 46 -1.42 9.68 -10.18
N GLY A 47 -0.84 10.59 -9.40
CA GLY A 47 -1.51 11.26 -8.27
C GLY A 47 -1.56 10.45 -6.97
N PHE A 48 -0.68 9.47 -6.80
CA PHE A 48 -0.51 8.79 -5.51
C PHE A 48 0.24 9.67 -4.51
N VAL A 49 -0.01 9.41 -3.23
CA VAL A 49 0.74 9.98 -2.11
C VAL A 49 1.44 8.86 -1.34
N GLU A 50 2.72 9.05 -1.03
CA GLU A 50 3.49 8.13 -0.18
C GLU A 50 2.91 8.13 1.24
N MET A 51 2.38 6.98 1.67
CA MET A 51 1.90 6.73 3.02
C MET A 51 3.08 6.40 3.92
N VAL A 52 3.68 7.45 4.49
CA VAL A 52 4.82 7.32 5.41
C VAL A 52 4.31 7.05 6.83
N PRO A 53 4.47 5.82 7.39
CA PRO A 53 4.04 5.53 8.74
C PRO A 53 4.96 6.18 9.78
N PRO A 54 4.48 6.44 11.01
CA PRO A 54 5.30 6.91 12.13
C PRO A 54 6.42 5.93 12.47
N ILE A 55 6.16 4.63 12.34
CA ILE A 55 7.12 3.54 12.58
C ILE A 55 7.45 2.90 11.24
N GLN A 56 8.72 2.94 10.87
CA GLN A 56 9.20 2.50 9.57
C GLN A 56 8.96 0.99 9.37
N LEU A 57 8.80 0.57 8.11
CA LEU A 57 8.69 -0.85 7.77
C LEU A 57 10.09 -1.50 7.76
N PRO A 58 10.22 -2.79 8.11
CA PRO A 58 11.51 -3.49 8.02
C PRO A 58 12.05 -3.53 6.59
N SER A 59 13.36 -3.36 6.47
CA SER A 59 14.11 -3.40 5.22
C SER A 59 14.80 -4.75 5.02
N SER A 60 15.18 -5.05 3.78
CA SER A 60 16.07 -6.18 3.48
C SER A 60 17.53 -5.87 3.79
N THR A 61 17.92 -4.59 3.74
CA THR A 61 19.29 -4.12 4.04
C THR A 61 19.28 -2.89 4.95
N ALA A 62 20.41 -2.60 5.62
CA ALA A 62 20.53 -1.45 6.52
C ALA A 62 20.66 -0.11 5.78
N ALA A 63 21.14 -0.14 4.53
CA ALA A 63 21.49 1.06 3.79
C ALA A 63 20.29 1.80 3.16
N ALA A 64 19.09 1.21 3.19
CA ALA A 64 17.93 1.79 2.51
C ALA A 64 16.60 1.37 3.16
N THR A 65 15.63 2.29 3.15
CA THR A 65 14.21 1.97 3.31
C THR A 65 13.74 1.26 2.04
N ASP A 66 13.68 -0.07 2.06
CA ASP A 66 13.41 -0.86 0.84
C ASP A 66 11.94 -0.88 0.44
N VAL A 67 11.03 -0.33 1.27
CA VAL A 67 9.59 -0.45 1.07
C VAL A 67 8.92 0.90 1.23
N ALA A 68 8.15 1.29 0.21
CA ALA A 68 7.23 2.42 0.26
C ALA A 68 5.80 1.92 0.07
N VAL A 69 4.82 2.62 0.66
CA VAL A 69 3.40 2.38 0.39
C VAL A 69 2.83 3.64 -0.25
N TRP A 70 2.14 3.50 -1.36
CA TRP A 70 1.54 4.59 -2.12
C TRP A 70 0.03 4.41 -2.11
N LEU A 71 -0.70 5.50 -1.92
CA LEU A 71 -2.16 5.49 -1.89
C LEU A 71 -2.69 6.57 -2.83
N ARG A 72 -3.70 6.21 -3.62
CA ARG A 72 -4.48 7.13 -4.44
C ARG A 72 -5.95 6.92 -4.13
N ILE A 73 -6.58 7.96 -3.61
CA ILE A 73 -8.02 8.05 -3.38
C ILE A 73 -8.60 8.94 -4.49
N PRO A 74 -9.80 8.64 -5.03
CA PRO A 74 -10.46 9.56 -5.95
C PRO A 74 -10.62 10.96 -5.34
N GLU A 75 -10.55 12.00 -6.16
CA GLU A 75 -10.55 13.41 -5.71
C GLU A 75 -11.72 13.78 -4.77
N ARG A 76 -12.87 13.12 -4.94
CA ARG A 76 -14.07 13.31 -4.10
C ARG A 76 -14.41 12.11 -3.23
N GLY A 77 -13.51 11.13 -3.17
CA GLY A 77 -13.69 9.94 -2.36
C GLY A 77 -13.69 10.31 -0.88
N VAL A 78 -14.63 9.74 -0.14
CA VAL A 78 -14.67 9.89 1.32
C VAL A 78 -14.28 8.56 1.95
N ILE A 79 -13.28 8.58 2.82
CA ILE A 79 -12.92 7.47 3.68
C ILE A 79 -13.91 7.47 4.85
N HIS A 80 -14.70 6.40 4.95
CA HIS A 80 -15.60 6.22 6.08
C HIS A 80 -14.85 5.68 7.28
N THR A 81 -15.31 6.07 8.47
CA THR A 81 -14.79 5.51 9.72
C THR A 81 -15.89 4.79 10.48
N ARG A 82 -15.56 3.59 10.96
CA ARG A 82 -16.47 2.80 11.82
C ARG A 82 -15.71 2.15 12.94
N TRP A 83 -16.42 1.86 14.03
CA TRP A 83 -15.87 1.09 15.13
C TRP A 83 -15.77 -0.38 14.73
N SER A 84 -14.68 -1.04 15.11
CA SER A 84 -14.43 -2.45 14.90
C SER A 84 -14.16 -3.13 16.23
N GLU A 85 -15.06 -4.02 16.64
CA GLU A 85 -14.89 -4.80 17.88
C GLU A 85 -13.67 -5.73 17.80
N ALA A 86 -13.43 -6.33 16.63
CA ALA A 86 -12.27 -7.20 16.39
C ALA A 86 -10.95 -6.46 16.60
N ARG A 87 -10.89 -5.17 16.25
CA ARG A 87 -9.72 -4.31 16.46
C ARG A 87 -9.72 -3.59 17.81
N GLY A 88 -10.86 -3.52 18.50
CA GLY A 88 -11.05 -2.66 19.66
C GLY A 88 -10.83 -1.17 19.35
N GLY A 89 -11.20 -0.72 18.15
CA GLY A 89 -10.86 0.63 17.68
C GLY A 89 -11.56 1.06 16.40
N TRP A 90 -11.37 2.32 16.02
CA TRP A 90 -11.83 2.86 14.73
C TRP A 90 -11.01 2.30 13.57
N VAL A 91 -11.67 1.90 12.49
CA VAL A 91 -11.04 1.45 11.24
C VAL A 91 -11.46 2.34 10.07
N LEU A 92 -10.62 2.35 9.03
CA LEU A 92 -10.87 3.07 7.79
C LEU A 92 -11.53 2.16 6.76
N GLU A 93 -12.56 2.66 6.08
CA GLU A 93 -13.20 2.02 4.94
C GLU A 93 -13.03 2.95 3.73
N PHE A 94 -12.29 2.48 2.73
CA PHE A 94 -11.91 3.29 1.58
C PHE A 94 -13.00 3.27 0.49
N PRO A 95 -13.21 4.40 -0.22
CA PRO A 95 -14.20 4.46 -1.28
C PRO A 95 -13.74 3.69 -2.53
N PRO A 96 -14.70 3.22 -3.36
CA PRO A 96 -14.41 2.74 -4.72
C PRO A 96 -13.49 3.67 -5.50
N GLY A 97 -12.62 3.08 -6.33
CA GLY A 97 -11.58 3.78 -7.08
C GLY A 97 -10.28 4.02 -6.32
N THR A 98 -10.22 3.68 -5.02
CA THR A 98 -8.98 3.73 -4.25
C THR A 98 -7.97 2.68 -4.75
N VAL A 99 -6.70 3.06 -4.86
CA VAL A 99 -5.59 2.16 -5.19
C VAL A 99 -4.49 2.29 -4.13
N ALA A 100 -4.04 1.17 -3.59
CA ALA A 100 -2.94 1.10 -2.64
C ALA A 100 -1.83 0.16 -3.16
N ASP A 101 -0.60 0.66 -3.24
CA ASP A 101 0.57 -0.05 -3.74
C ASP A 101 1.68 -0.15 -2.69
N ARG A 102 2.08 -1.37 -2.33
CA ARG A 102 3.33 -1.64 -1.63
C ARG A 102 4.45 -1.85 -2.66
N VAL A 103 5.41 -0.94 -2.67
CA VAL A 103 6.51 -0.89 -3.63
C VAL A 103 7.80 -1.28 -2.93
N GLU A 104 8.39 -2.42 -3.31
CA GLU A 104 9.73 -2.80 -2.88
C GLU A 104 10.76 -2.26 -3.87
N GLN A 105 11.77 -1.57 -3.36
CA GLN A 105 12.91 -1.08 -4.09
C GLN A 105 14.20 -1.75 -3.60
N ARG A 106 15.19 -1.87 -4.48
CA ARG A 106 16.51 -2.40 -4.13
C ARG A 106 17.62 -1.66 -4.87
N GLY A 107 18.80 -1.66 -4.27
CA GLY A 107 19.98 -0.96 -4.78
C GLY A 107 20.29 0.27 -3.95
N ALA A 108 21.48 0.83 -4.15
CA ALA A 108 21.92 2.07 -3.51
C ALA A 108 21.92 3.21 -4.54
N ASP A 109 21.64 4.43 -4.08
CA ASP A 109 21.73 5.67 -4.84
C ASP A 109 21.09 5.55 -6.24
N ARG A 110 21.86 5.81 -7.30
CA ARG A 110 21.42 5.80 -8.70
C ARG A 110 21.10 4.40 -9.24
N ALA A 111 21.51 3.33 -8.55
CA ALA A 111 21.19 1.96 -8.93
C ALA A 111 19.91 1.45 -8.24
N ARG A 112 19.28 2.28 -7.40
CA ARG A 112 18.03 1.94 -6.73
C ARG A 112 16.87 1.89 -7.74
N GLY A 113 16.12 0.80 -7.72
CA GLY A 113 14.97 0.62 -8.60
C GLY A 113 13.92 -0.29 -7.99
N VAL A 114 12.70 -0.23 -8.56
CA VAL A 114 11.56 -1.03 -8.12
C VAL A 114 11.75 -2.48 -8.52
N VAL A 115 11.47 -3.43 -7.62
CA VAL A 115 11.64 -4.87 -7.86
C VAL A 115 10.38 -5.70 -7.65
N ASP A 116 9.41 -5.18 -6.89
CA ASP A 116 8.14 -5.80 -6.58
C ASP A 116 7.13 -4.68 -6.34
N VAL A 117 5.95 -4.79 -6.95
CA VAL A 117 4.80 -3.99 -6.57
C VAL A 117 3.69 -4.97 -6.26
N ARG A 118 3.04 -4.80 -5.11
CA ARG A 118 1.80 -5.50 -4.79
C ARG A 118 0.80 -4.51 -4.31
N GLY A 119 -0.40 -4.59 -4.84
CA GLY A 119 -1.41 -3.63 -4.48
C GLY A 119 -2.80 -4.17 -4.60
N THR A 120 -3.72 -3.26 -4.34
CA THR A 120 -5.15 -3.52 -4.42
C THR A 120 -5.82 -2.26 -4.95
N ARG A 121 -6.75 -2.44 -5.89
CA ARG A 121 -7.66 -1.44 -6.39
C ARG A 121 -9.07 -1.81 -5.95
N LEU A 122 -9.81 -0.84 -5.40
CA LEU A 122 -11.23 -1.00 -5.10
C LEU A 122 -12.02 -0.67 -6.36
N GLY A 123 -12.75 -1.63 -6.91
CA GLY A 123 -13.66 -1.47 -8.04
C GLY A 123 -14.91 -0.67 -7.68
N ASP A 124 -15.64 -0.21 -8.71
CA ASP A 124 -16.88 0.58 -8.55
C ASP A 124 -18.00 -0.20 -7.82
N ASP A 125 -17.94 -1.52 -7.89
CA ASP A 125 -18.82 -2.48 -7.23
C ASP A 125 -18.31 -2.91 -5.85
N HIS A 126 -17.30 -2.21 -5.31
CA HIS A 126 -16.56 -2.58 -4.10
C HIS A 126 -15.77 -3.90 -4.21
N GLU A 127 -15.68 -4.51 -5.40
CA GLU A 127 -14.81 -5.66 -5.58
C GLU A 127 -13.35 -5.25 -5.44
N GLU A 128 -12.58 -6.01 -4.68
CA GLU A 128 -11.16 -5.76 -4.49
C GLU A 128 -10.37 -6.48 -5.58
N TRP A 129 -9.66 -5.71 -6.40
CA TRP A 129 -8.79 -6.23 -7.44
C TRP A 129 -7.35 -6.20 -6.93
N MET A 130 -6.75 -7.37 -6.71
CA MET A 130 -5.36 -7.50 -6.27
C MET A 130 -4.44 -7.56 -7.49
N HIS A 131 -3.26 -6.96 -7.38
CA HIS A 131 -2.24 -7.05 -8.43
C HIS A 131 -0.84 -7.30 -7.89
N THR A 132 -0.01 -7.91 -8.73
CA THR A 132 1.42 -8.07 -8.48
C THR A 132 2.20 -7.79 -9.76
N LEU A 133 3.17 -6.87 -9.68
CA LEU A 133 4.07 -6.53 -10.77
C LEU A 133 5.53 -6.80 -10.42
N ARG A 134 6.31 -7.13 -11.45
CA ARG A 134 7.74 -7.43 -11.42
C ARG A 134 8.44 -6.72 -12.57
N ARG A 135 9.75 -6.54 -12.45
CA ARG A 135 10.55 -6.02 -13.56
C ARG A 135 10.53 -6.95 -14.77
N ALA A 136 10.33 -6.36 -15.94
CA ALA A 136 10.47 -7.03 -17.23
C ALA A 136 11.95 -7.30 -17.57
N GLU A 137 12.87 -6.50 -17.04
CA GLU A 137 14.30 -6.63 -17.29
C GLU A 137 15.17 -6.12 -16.11
N PRO A 138 16.47 -6.41 -16.08
CA PRO A 138 17.37 -5.84 -15.08
C PRO A 138 17.58 -4.34 -15.28
N GLY A 139 17.51 -3.57 -14.20
CA GLY A 139 17.84 -2.14 -14.21
C GLY A 139 17.09 -1.37 -13.13
N PRO A 140 17.52 -0.15 -12.81
CA PRO A 140 16.82 0.71 -11.85
C PRO A 140 15.48 1.24 -12.40
N ASN A 141 15.41 1.49 -13.71
CA ASN A 141 14.23 2.05 -14.40
C ASN A 141 13.54 1.02 -15.31
N ALA A 142 13.79 -0.27 -15.09
CA ALA A 142 13.21 -1.31 -15.92
C ALA A 142 11.67 -1.28 -15.83
N PRO A 143 10.93 -1.35 -16.96
CA PRO A 143 9.49 -1.45 -16.95
C PRO A 143 9.00 -2.57 -16.05
N LEU A 144 7.82 -2.41 -15.47
CA LEU A 144 7.14 -3.44 -14.70
C LEU A 144 6.03 -4.07 -15.53
N PHE A 145 5.82 -5.37 -15.35
CA PHE A 145 4.66 -6.09 -15.85
C PHE A 145 4.09 -6.97 -14.73
N GLY A 146 2.82 -7.31 -14.84
CA GLY A 146 2.16 -8.14 -13.86
C GLY A 146 0.74 -8.45 -14.24
N TYR A 147 0.00 -8.90 -13.25
CA TYR A 147 -1.38 -9.32 -13.41
C TYR A 147 -2.23 -8.80 -12.27
N GLU A 148 -3.48 -8.49 -12.58
CA GLU A 148 -4.54 -8.09 -11.65
C GLU A 148 -5.68 -9.12 -11.72
N TRP A 149 -6.29 -9.42 -10.58
CA TRP A 149 -7.39 -10.38 -10.43
C TRP A 149 -8.33 -9.98 -9.28
N PRO A 150 -9.61 -10.37 -9.32
CA PRO A 150 -10.52 -10.15 -8.21
C PRO A 150 -10.13 -11.04 -7.02
N ARG A 151 -10.04 -10.44 -5.84
CA ARG A 151 -9.69 -11.12 -4.58
C ARG A 151 -10.65 -12.27 -4.26
N SER A 152 -11.91 -12.09 -4.63
CA SER A 152 -13.03 -13.02 -4.41
C SER A 152 -12.88 -14.34 -5.19
N ASP A 153 -12.00 -14.40 -6.19
CA ASP A 153 -11.84 -15.54 -7.09
C ASP A 153 -10.47 -16.22 -6.94
N PRO A 154 -10.39 -17.32 -6.15
CA PRO A 154 -9.17 -18.12 -6.02
C PRO A 154 -8.68 -18.73 -7.34
N ALA A 155 -9.56 -19.00 -8.31
CA ALA A 155 -9.17 -19.53 -9.60
C ALA A 155 -8.50 -18.44 -10.46
N ALA A 156 -9.05 -17.22 -10.47
CA ALA A 156 -8.40 -16.08 -11.10
C ALA A 156 -7.03 -15.78 -10.48
N HIS A 157 -6.92 -15.83 -9.14
CA HIS A 157 -5.64 -15.71 -8.44
C HIS A 157 -4.61 -16.77 -8.90
N GLN A 158 -5.01 -18.04 -8.96
CA GLN A 158 -4.13 -19.12 -9.38
C GLN A 158 -3.65 -18.91 -10.82
N ARG A 159 -4.54 -18.54 -11.75
CA ARG A 159 -4.20 -18.25 -13.14
C ARG A 159 -3.25 -17.06 -13.27
N ALA A 160 -3.56 -15.92 -12.64
CA ALA A 160 -2.71 -14.74 -12.62
C ALA A 160 -1.29 -15.05 -12.09
N THR A 161 -1.21 -15.90 -11.06
CA THR A 161 0.07 -16.36 -10.53
C THR A 161 0.82 -17.25 -11.51
N ASP A 162 0.16 -18.22 -12.15
CA ASP A 162 0.83 -19.10 -13.12
C ASP A 162 1.29 -18.35 -14.38
N GLU A 163 0.50 -17.40 -14.86
CA GLU A 163 0.89 -16.51 -15.97
C GLU A 163 2.13 -15.67 -15.61
N LEU A 164 2.11 -15.01 -14.44
CA LEU A 164 3.26 -14.27 -13.94
C LEU A 164 4.52 -15.14 -13.86
N LEU A 165 4.40 -16.35 -13.31
CA LEU A 165 5.54 -17.25 -13.14
C LEU A 165 6.06 -17.78 -14.49
N GLY A 166 5.17 -18.02 -15.45
CA GLY A 166 5.52 -18.43 -16.81
C GLY A 166 6.40 -17.38 -17.50
N GLU A 167 6.01 -16.11 -17.42
CA GLU A 167 6.81 -15.02 -17.98
C GLU A 167 8.11 -14.78 -17.22
N LEU A 168 8.06 -14.78 -15.88
CA LEU A 168 9.25 -14.64 -15.07
C LEU A 168 10.28 -15.73 -15.38
N ALA A 169 9.84 -16.97 -15.63
CA ALA A 169 10.72 -18.07 -16.01
C ALA A 169 11.48 -17.83 -17.32
N ALA A 170 10.92 -17.01 -18.23
CA ALA A 170 11.47 -16.69 -19.54
C ALA A 170 12.43 -15.48 -19.54
N ILE A 171 12.47 -14.69 -18.46
CA ILE A 171 13.31 -13.49 -18.36
C ILE A 171 14.39 -13.58 -17.27
N PRO A 172 15.46 -12.76 -17.33
CA PRO A 172 16.44 -12.67 -16.25
C PRO A 172 15.83 -12.13 -14.94
N PRO A 173 16.28 -12.61 -13.77
CA PRO A 173 17.40 -13.53 -13.59
C PRO A 173 17.02 -15.01 -13.79
N ALA A 174 15.74 -15.38 -13.74
CA ALA A 174 15.30 -16.78 -13.72
C ALA A 174 15.72 -17.58 -14.97
N ALA A 175 15.65 -16.98 -16.16
CA ALA A 175 16.09 -17.60 -17.42
C ALA A 175 17.59 -17.95 -17.43
N LYS A 176 18.39 -17.33 -16.55
CA LYS A 176 19.84 -17.56 -16.41
C LYS A 176 20.19 -18.48 -15.24
N MET A 177 19.20 -18.96 -14.46
CA MET A 177 19.41 -19.84 -13.32
C MET A 177 19.46 -21.31 -13.75
N THR A 178 20.10 -22.17 -12.95
CA THR A 178 19.93 -23.62 -13.08
C THR A 178 18.47 -24.01 -12.81
N PRO A 179 17.97 -25.13 -13.34
CA PRO A 179 16.59 -25.58 -13.12
C PRO A 179 16.16 -25.56 -11.64
N GLU A 180 17.01 -26.05 -10.74
CA GLU A 180 16.72 -26.18 -9.30
C GLU A 180 16.72 -24.81 -8.59
N ARG A 181 17.57 -23.87 -9.05
CA ARG A 181 17.58 -22.50 -8.53
C ARG A 181 16.36 -21.72 -9.03
N ARG A 182 16.02 -21.88 -10.32
CA ARG A 182 14.84 -21.29 -10.95
C ARG A 182 13.56 -21.77 -10.26
N GLU A 183 13.42 -23.06 -10.02
CA GLU A 183 12.27 -23.63 -9.32
C GLU A 183 12.12 -23.04 -7.91
N ARG A 184 13.19 -22.98 -7.11
CA ARG A 184 13.15 -22.37 -5.77
C ARG A 184 12.81 -20.88 -5.81
N TYR A 185 13.31 -20.16 -6.81
CA TYR A 185 13.01 -18.74 -7.01
C TYR A 185 11.52 -18.53 -7.33
N LEU A 186 10.98 -19.25 -8.32
CA LEU A 186 9.58 -19.17 -8.73
C LEU A 186 8.63 -19.65 -7.61
N ALA A 187 8.98 -20.71 -6.88
CA ALA A 187 8.22 -21.17 -5.72
C ALA A 187 8.18 -20.12 -4.59
N SER A 188 9.24 -19.33 -4.41
CA SER A 188 9.26 -18.22 -3.46
C SER A 188 8.31 -17.10 -3.88
N ILE A 189 8.23 -16.79 -5.17
CA ILE A 189 7.28 -15.80 -5.71
C ILE A 189 5.86 -16.31 -5.56
N ARG A 190 5.58 -17.58 -5.92
CA ARG A 190 4.26 -18.19 -5.75
C ARG A 190 3.73 -18.04 -4.33
N ARG A 191 4.53 -18.41 -3.31
CA ARG A 191 4.15 -18.25 -1.90
C ARG A 191 3.88 -16.80 -1.50
N LYS A 192 4.58 -15.87 -2.13
CA LYS A 192 4.44 -14.44 -1.88
C LYS A 192 3.20 -13.84 -2.54
N ASN A 193 2.65 -14.47 -3.58
CA ASN A 193 1.48 -13.94 -4.30
C ASN A 193 0.15 -14.19 -3.57
N ASP A 194 0.13 -15.03 -2.52
CA ASP A 194 -1.06 -15.24 -1.68
C ASP A 194 -1.35 -14.01 -0.80
N CYS A 195 -1.87 -12.95 -1.43
CA CYS A 195 -2.11 -11.67 -0.80
C CYS A 195 -3.37 -11.71 0.06
N ALA A 196 -4.41 -12.44 -0.36
CA ALA A 196 -5.70 -12.48 0.31
C ALA A 196 -5.64 -13.02 1.74
N SER A 197 -4.77 -14.00 2.00
CA SER A 197 -4.59 -14.56 3.35
C SER A 197 -3.94 -13.58 4.32
N CYS A 198 -2.97 -12.79 3.86
CA CYS A 198 -2.32 -11.78 4.69
C CYS A 198 -3.19 -10.53 4.89
N HIS A 199 -3.96 -10.13 3.88
CA HIS A 199 -4.73 -8.88 3.88
C HIS A 199 -6.19 -9.05 4.34
N ALA A 200 -6.48 -10.04 5.19
CA ALA A 200 -7.81 -10.24 5.77
C ALA A 200 -8.36 -8.93 6.36
N HIS A 201 -9.62 -8.59 6.08
CA HIS A 201 -10.24 -7.36 6.56
C HIS A 201 -10.27 -7.30 8.09
N GLU A 202 -10.03 -6.11 8.65
CA GLU A 202 -10.09 -5.83 10.09
C GLU A 202 -9.29 -6.78 10.98
N ARG A 203 -8.23 -7.38 10.43
CA ARG A 203 -7.36 -8.28 11.19
C ARG A 203 -6.76 -7.51 12.38
N PRO A 204 -6.83 -8.02 13.62
CA PRO A 204 -6.20 -7.37 14.77
C PRO A 204 -4.67 -7.34 14.65
N ASP A 205 -4.06 -6.49 15.47
CA ASP A 205 -2.61 -6.56 15.71
C ASP A 205 -2.30 -7.92 16.38
N ASN A 206 -1.15 -8.50 16.06
CA ASN A 206 -0.64 -9.65 16.82
C ASN A 206 -0.33 -9.21 18.26
N ALA A 207 -0.94 -9.86 19.25
CA ALA A 207 -0.54 -9.71 20.65
C ALA A 207 0.74 -10.51 20.93
N VAL A 208 0.85 -11.68 20.27
CA VAL A 208 2.00 -12.57 20.30
C VAL A 208 2.58 -12.73 18.90
N GLU A 209 3.91 -12.76 18.77
CA GLU A 209 4.55 -12.91 17.46
C GLU A 209 4.02 -14.14 16.69
N GLY A 210 3.48 -13.89 15.49
CA GLY A 210 3.03 -14.91 14.56
C GLY A 210 1.55 -15.32 14.69
N GLU A 211 0.82 -14.75 15.65
CA GLU A 211 -0.58 -15.11 15.97
C GLU A 211 -1.50 -15.12 14.74
N HIS A 212 -1.47 -14.06 13.93
CA HIS A 212 -2.23 -13.93 12.69
C HIS A 212 -1.34 -13.93 11.44
N GLY A 213 -0.13 -14.49 11.55
CA GLY A 213 0.85 -14.54 10.47
C GLY A 213 2.05 -13.61 10.65
N LEU A 214 2.81 -13.41 9.57
CA LEU A 214 4.14 -12.77 9.61
C LEU A 214 4.12 -11.28 9.96
N VAL A 215 3.09 -10.56 9.51
CA VAL A 215 2.92 -9.12 9.76
C VAL A 215 2.26 -8.97 11.13
N ASN A 216 2.82 -8.14 11.98
CA ASN A 216 2.30 -7.90 13.33
C ASN A 216 1.19 -6.86 13.33
N ARG A 217 1.29 -5.78 12.53
CA ARG A 217 0.24 -4.76 12.44
C ARG A 217 -1.02 -5.33 11.83
N GLY A 218 -2.17 -5.05 12.40
CA GLY A 218 -3.47 -5.37 11.83
C GLY A 218 -3.83 -4.50 10.64
N THR A 219 -4.98 -4.77 10.06
CA THR A 219 -5.49 -4.07 8.87
C THR A 219 -6.71 -3.23 9.20
N ASP A 220 -7.01 -2.27 8.33
CA ASP A 220 -8.28 -1.55 8.32
C ASP A 220 -9.42 -2.38 7.69
N ALA A 221 -10.58 -1.75 7.45
CA ALA A 221 -11.76 -2.43 6.90
C ALA A 221 -11.59 -2.87 5.45
N SER A 222 -10.63 -2.29 4.72
CA SER A 222 -10.27 -2.66 3.35
C SER A 222 -9.04 -3.59 3.30
N GLY A 223 -8.55 -4.06 4.45
CA GLY A 223 -7.42 -5.00 4.49
C GLY A 223 -6.06 -4.32 4.26
N PHE A 224 -5.97 -2.99 4.33
CA PHE A 224 -4.70 -2.28 4.21
C PHE A 224 -4.03 -2.15 5.59
N PHE A 225 -2.72 -2.35 5.62
CA PHE A 225 -1.94 -2.23 6.86
C PHE A 225 -1.52 -0.79 7.17
N THR A 226 -1.07 -0.06 6.16
CA THR A 226 -0.31 1.19 6.37
C THR A 226 -1.16 2.45 6.47
N PRO A 227 -2.20 2.68 5.63
CA PRO A 227 -2.96 3.92 5.66
C PRO A 227 -3.45 4.31 7.05
N GLN A 228 -4.09 3.39 7.78
CA GLN A 228 -4.55 3.67 9.14
C GLN A 228 -3.39 3.96 10.11
N THR A 229 -2.26 3.27 9.99
CA THR A 229 -1.10 3.51 10.86
C THR A 229 -0.46 4.88 10.70
N VAL A 230 -0.64 5.53 9.55
CA VAL A 230 -0.19 6.92 9.33
C VAL A 230 -0.86 7.87 10.32
N LEU A 231 -2.11 7.58 10.71
CA LEU A 231 -2.90 8.38 11.67
C LEU A 231 -2.64 8.01 13.13
N MET A 232 -1.70 7.09 13.40
CA MET A 232 -1.33 6.66 14.74
C MET A 232 0.04 7.20 15.12
N ASP A 233 0.35 7.26 16.42
CA ASP A 233 1.69 7.63 16.93
C ASP A 233 2.47 6.42 17.44
N ALA A 234 1.77 5.33 17.70
CA ALA A 234 2.33 4.07 18.18
C ALA A 234 1.68 2.90 17.46
N VAL A 235 2.48 1.91 17.09
CA VAL A 235 2.03 0.66 16.47
C VAL A 235 2.91 -0.50 16.94
N VAL A 236 2.39 -1.72 16.84
CA VAL A 236 3.21 -2.92 17.05
C VAL A 236 4.40 -2.95 16.08
N LEU A 237 5.56 -3.33 16.60
CA LEU A 237 6.80 -3.44 15.86
C LEU A 237 6.77 -4.68 14.97
N GLU A 238 7.26 -4.54 13.74
CA GLU A 238 7.28 -5.66 12.80
C GLU A 238 8.48 -6.58 13.06
N GLY A 239 8.22 -7.88 13.11
CA GLY A 239 9.26 -8.87 13.41
C GLY A 239 10.05 -9.36 12.19
N TYR A 240 9.67 -9.00 10.96
CA TYR A 240 10.21 -9.53 9.70
C TYR A 240 11.36 -8.68 9.10
N GLY A 241 11.84 -9.01 7.90
CA GLY A 241 12.92 -8.26 7.23
C GLY A 241 14.33 -8.68 7.62
N GLY A 242 15.34 -8.09 6.97
CA GLY A 242 16.75 -8.27 7.33
C GLY A 242 17.19 -7.29 8.41
N VAL A 243 16.64 -6.08 8.38
CA VAL A 243 16.97 -4.96 9.26
C VAL A 243 15.69 -4.24 9.66
N ASP A 244 15.59 -3.87 10.93
CA ASP A 244 14.53 -3.01 11.44
C ASP A 244 15.14 -1.65 11.79
N PRO A 245 14.89 -0.60 10.97
CA PRO A 245 15.49 0.72 11.19
C PRO A 245 15.02 1.39 12.48
N ASN A 246 13.91 0.93 13.07
CA ASN A 246 13.37 1.54 14.29
C ASN A 246 14.18 1.18 15.54
N LEU A 247 15.03 0.14 15.50
CA LEU A 247 15.83 -0.27 16.67
C LEU A 247 16.96 0.71 17.00
N GLU A 248 17.41 1.48 16.02
CA GLU A 248 18.52 2.44 16.15
C GLU A 248 18.04 3.90 16.05
N ASP A 249 16.74 4.10 15.79
CA ASP A 249 16.16 5.41 15.56
C ASP A 249 15.96 6.16 16.89
N PRO A 250 16.64 7.30 17.11
CA PRO A 250 16.52 8.04 18.36
C PRO A 250 15.11 8.58 18.59
N ALA A 251 14.29 8.76 17.55
CA ALA A 251 12.92 9.22 17.69
C ALA A 251 11.95 8.08 18.09
N ILE A 252 12.40 6.84 18.21
CA ILE A 252 11.55 5.71 18.54
C ILE A 252 11.79 5.23 19.97
N THR A 253 10.69 5.07 20.71
CA THR A 253 10.68 4.35 21.99
C THR A 253 9.96 3.02 21.82
N LEU A 254 10.55 1.95 22.35
CA LEU A 254 9.97 0.61 22.34
C LEU A 254 9.51 0.22 23.75
N ILE A 255 8.31 -0.34 23.86
CA ILE A 255 7.72 -0.77 25.13
C ILE A 255 7.03 -2.12 24.93
N CYS A 256 7.22 -3.04 25.87
CA CYS A 256 6.52 -4.32 25.88
C CYS A 256 5.09 -4.19 26.39
N PRO A 257 4.19 -5.16 26.09
CA PRO A 257 2.82 -5.11 26.57
C PRO A 257 2.68 -5.01 28.10
N ASP A 258 3.65 -5.54 28.85
CA ASP A 258 3.73 -5.46 30.32
C ASP A 258 4.33 -4.13 30.85
N GLY A 259 4.67 -3.19 29.95
CA GLY A 259 5.30 -1.91 30.26
C GLY A 259 6.83 -1.97 30.41
N SER A 260 7.44 -3.15 30.32
CA SER A 260 8.91 -3.30 30.38
C SER A 260 9.59 -2.83 29.09
N GLN A 261 10.91 -2.63 29.16
CA GLN A 261 11.73 -2.37 27.99
C GLN A 261 12.06 -3.70 27.27
N PRO A 262 11.88 -3.80 25.95
CA PRO A 262 12.26 -5.01 25.23
C PRO A 262 13.77 -5.19 25.27
N THR A 263 14.20 -6.46 25.23
CA THR A 263 15.62 -6.81 25.10
C THR A 263 16.00 -6.95 23.62
N LEU A 264 17.22 -6.55 23.27
CA LEU A 264 17.74 -6.76 21.92
C LEU A 264 18.40 -8.13 21.81
N LYS A 265 17.78 -9.03 21.05
CA LYS A 265 18.33 -10.36 20.78
C LYS A 265 19.20 -10.33 19.53
N GLN A 266 20.48 -10.64 19.71
CA GLN A 266 21.45 -10.81 18.63
C GLN A 266 21.29 -12.18 17.97
N GLY A 267 21.42 -12.24 16.64
CA GLY A 267 21.26 -13.46 15.85
C GLY A 267 21.52 -13.20 14.37
N LYS A 268 20.84 -13.92 13.46
CA LYS A 268 20.91 -13.62 12.01
C LYS A 268 20.43 -12.21 11.67
N ARG A 269 19.55 -11.66 12.52
CA ARG A 269 19.11 -10.25 12.53
C ARG A 269 18.92 -9.81 13.97
N VAL A 270 19.17 -8.55 14.28
CA VAL A 270 18.86 -7.94 15.57
C VAL A 270 17.35 -7.75 15.68
N ARG A 271 16.76 -8.05 16.83
CA ARG A 271 15.33 -7.82 17.09
C ARG A 271 15.07 -7.39 18.53
N ALA A 272 14.06 -6.55 18.73
CA ALA A 272 13.47 -6.33 20.04
C ALA A 272 12.56 -7.51 20.43
N VAL A 273 12.72 -8.02 21.64
CA VAL A 273 11.96 -9.17 22.17
C VAL A 273 11.44 -8.84 23.57
N CYS A 274 10.15 -9.06 23.77
CA CYS A 274 9.50 -8.94 25.07
C CYS A 274 9.44 -10.25 25.84
N PRO A 275 9.21 -10.19 27.17
CA PRO A 275 8.76 -11.34 27.94
C PRO A 275 7.54 -12.01 27.28
N ASP A 276 7.42 -13.32 27.47
CA ASP A 276 6.28 -14.13 27.00
C ASP A 276 5.95 -14.03 25.51
N ARG A 277 6.93 -13.62 24.69
CA ARG A 277 6.78 -13.45 23.23
C ARG A 277 5.77 -12.37 22.81
N GLY A 278 5.43 -11.45 23.72
CA GLY A 278 4.62 -10.28 23.37
C GLY A 278 5.27 -9.47 22.25
N VAL A 279 4.45 -8.85 21.40
CA VAL A 279 4.97 -7.98 20.34
C VAL A 279 5.29 -6.59 20.95
N PRO A 280 6.52 -6.07 20.81
CA PRO A 280 6.84 -4.72 21.27
C PRO A 280 5.99 -3.68 20.53
N VAL A 281 5.57 -2.62 21.24
CA VAL A 281 4.95 -1.44 20.64
C VAL A 281 6.02 -0.37 20.45
N ALA A 282 6.12 0.15 19.24
CA ALA A 282 7.00 1.28 18.91
C ALA A 282 6.18 2.56 18.89
N ARG A 283 6.70 3.62 19.53
CA ARG A 283 6.10 4.96 19.57
C ARG A 283 7.08 5.99 19.06
N LEU A 284 6.58 6.89 18.21
CA LEU A 284 7.34 8.02 17.68
C LEU A 284 7.33 9.20 18.66
N ASP A 285 8.50 9.78 18.89
CA ASP A 285 8.73 11.03 19.61
C ASP A 285 8.99 12.16 18.62
N TYR A 286 8.00 13.04 18.45
CA TYR A 286 8.04 14.17 17.53
C TYR A 286 9.08 15.24 17.89
N THR A 287 9.61 15.25 19.11
CA THR A 287 10.66 16.19 19.50
C THR A 287 12.04 15.77 18.97
N ARG A 288 12.17 14.50 18.55
CA ARG A 288 13.44 13.89 18.14
C ARG A 288 13.44 13.43 16.68
N ILE A 289 12.31 13.47 15.99
CA ILE A 289 12.19 13.15 14.57
C ILE A 289 12.93 14.19 13.71
N ASP A 290 13.56 13.76 12.63
CA ASP A 290 14.14 14.67 11.65
C ASP A 290 13.05 15.40 10.84
N GLU A 291 13.39 16.61 10.36
CA GLU A 291 12.45 17.48 9.65
C GLU A 291 11.95 16.89 8.34
N GLN A 292 12.79 16.15 7.62
CA GLN A 292 12.43 15.58 6.32
C GLN A 292 11.36 14.50 6.50
N ARG A 293 11.56 13.58 7.44
CA ARG A 293 10.58 12.54 7.77
C ARG A 293 9.29 13.13 8.34
N LEU A 294 9.39 14.13 9.23
CA LEU A 294 8.20 14.82 9.75
C LEU A 294 7.39 15.45 8.63
N THR A 295 8.03 16.12 7.68
CA THR A 295 7.38 16.74 6.52
C THR A 295 6.61 15.70 5.70
N LYS A 296 7.22 14.55 5.42
CA LYS A 296 6.57 13.46 4.68
C LYS A 296 5.40 12.84 5.45
N LEU A 297 5.58 12.53 6.73
CA LEU A 297 4.52 12.01 7.60
C LEU A 297 3.33 12.99 7.64
N CYS A 298 3.59 14.28 7.81
CA CYS A 298 2.55 15.30 7.82
C CYS A 298 1.84 15.46 6.47
N ARG A 299 2.54 15.32 5.34
CA ARG A 299 1.90 15.27 4.02
C ARG A 299 0.94 14.09 3.92
N ALA A 300 1.35 12.90 4.35
CA ALA A 300 0.50 11.71 4.33
C ALA A 300 -0.73 11.84 5.25
N ARG A 301 -0.54 12.38 6.46
CA ARG A 301 -1.63 12.62 7.42
C ARG A 301 -2.66 13.60 6.90
N ARG A 302 -2.22 14.76 6.39
CA ARG A 302 -3.12 15.77 5.80
C ARG A 302 -3.92 15.17 4.64
N TYR A 303 -3.25 14.44 3.75
CA TYR A 303 -3.91 13.75 2.64
C TYR A 303 -5.03 12.84 3.10
N LEU A 304 -4.81 11.99 4.12
CA LEU A 304 -5.86 11.12 4.65
C LEU A 304 -6.99 11.93 5.31
N LEU A 305 -6.67 12.89 6.18
CA LEU A 305 -7.65 13.69 6.92
C LEU A 305 -8.57 14.53 6.03
N ASP A 306 -8.06 15.01 4.89
CA ASP A 306 -8.87 15.73 3.90
C ASP A 306 -9.97 14.82 3.31
N HIS A 307 -9.71 13.51 3.21
CA HIS A 307 -10.65 12.52 2.70
C HIS A 307 -11.49 11.84 3.79
N LEU A 308 -11.17 11.96 5.08
CA LEU A 308 -11.95 11.34 6.15
C LEU A 308 -13.37 11.93 6.22
N ASP A 309 -14.33 11.10 6.62
CA ASP A 309 -15.65 11.59 7.05
C ASP A 309 -15.57 12.44 8.33
N GLU A 310 -16.70 13.02 8.74
CA GLU A 310 -16.75 13.91 9.91
C GLU A 310 -16.32 13.20 11.20
N GLN A 311 -16.70 11.92 11.36
CA GLN A 311 -16.34 11.12 12.51
C GLN A 311 -14.83 10.84 12.54
N GLY A 312 -14.25 10.48 11.40
CA GLY A 312 -12.82 10.20 11.26
C GLY A 312 -12.00 11.44 11.53
N ARG A 313 -12.41 12.60 11.00
CA ARG A 313 -11.76 13.88 11.30
C ARG A 313 -11.74 14.19 12.80
N ARG A 314 -12.81 13.88 13.54
CA ARG A 314 -12.83 14.04 15.00
C ARG A 314 -11.89 13.06 15.71
N VAL A 315 -11.99 11.77 15.38
CA VAL A 315 -11.24 10.70 16.04
C VAL A 315 -9.74 10.85 15.83
N PHE A 316 -9.33 11.25 14.62
CA PHE A 316 -7.92 11.35 14.22
C PHE A 316 -7.41 12.80 14.19
N ALA A 317 -8.13 13.77 14.77
CA ALA A 317 -7.76 15.18 14.76
C ALA A 317 -6.34 15.41 15.30
N SER A 318 -5.99 14.75 16.42
CA SER A 318 -4.71 14.90 17.09
C SER A 318 -3.52 14.38 16.27
N ALA A 319 -3.75 13.59 15.22
CA ALA A 319 -2.68 13.18 14.33
C ALA A 319 -2.01 14.39 13.64
N LEU A 320 -2.69 15.53 13.51
CA LEU A 320 -2.08 16.75 12.95
C LEU A 320 -1.38 17.65 13.96
N ASP A 321 -1.47 17.39 15.26
CA ASP A 321 -0.86 18.26 16.28
C ASP A 321 0.65 18.46 16.01
N PRO A 322 1.45 17.42 15.68
CA PRO A 322 2.88 17.60 15.36
C PRO A 322 3.15 18.32 14.04
N CYS A 323 2.13 18.45 13.19
CA CYS A 323 2.21 19.06 11.86
C CYS A 323 1.89 20.56 11.87
N GLN A 324 1.39 21.06 13.00
CA GLN A 324 1.17 22.47 13.26
C GLN A 324 2.46 23.06 13.83
N LYS A 325 3.52 23.18 13.02
CA LYS A 325 4.61 24.08 13.42
C LYS A 325 3.99 25.48 13.53
N PRO A 326 4.13 26.21 14.65
CA PRO A 326 3.94 27.65 14.59
C PRO A 326 4.92 28.16 13.53
N ASP A 327 4.43 28.96 12.58
CA ASP A 327 5.32 29.63 11.64
C ASP A 327 6.42 30.30 12.46
N SER A 328 7.64 29.79 12.35
CA SER A 328 8.82 30.40 12.96
C SER A 328 9.06 31.70 12.19
N SER A 329 8.37 32.76 12.60
CA SER A 329 8.66 34.15 12.24
C SER A 329 10.06 34.54 12.68
#